data_AF-A0A6B0SGP0-F1
#
_entry.id   AF-A0A6B0SGP0-F1
#
_cell.length_a   1.000
_cell.length_b   1.000
_cell.length_c   1.000
_cell.angle_alpha   90.00
_cell.angle_beta   90.00
_cell.angle_gamma   90.00
#
_symmetry.space_group_name_H-M   'P 1'
#
loop_
_entity.id
_entity.type
_entity.pdbx_description
1 polymer ?
#
loop_
_entity_poly.entity_id
_entity_poly.type
_entity_poly.pdbx_seq_one_letter_code
_entity_poly.pdbx_strand_id
1 'polypeptide(L)'
;MPFDRLPGSDPRLGPEMKSTGEVMGTASTPGLAYWKAQRAAGNAPEVGGTAVVDLDVDGFAEYFDLETFEDTSAAIREGNVDFVVSRDEDVLRTAVEEEVPYLSTAESAEALVEALAYQDADLEVAPVSERPIRDERWG
;
A
#
# COMPACT_ATOMS: atom_id res chain seq x y z
N MET A 1 9.51 4.25 0.07
CA MET A 1 10.82 3.54 0.09
C MET A 1 11.88 4.46 -0.56
N PRO A 2 13.21 4.24 -0.46
CA PRO A 2 14.17 5.21 -0.99
C PRO A 2 14.30 5.22 -2.54
N PHE A 3 13.35 4.66 -3.27
CA PHE A 3 13.42 4.51 -4.73
C PHE A 3 13.39 5.84 -5.47
N ASP A 4 12.69 6.83 -4.95
CA ASP A 4 12.65 8.21 -5.44
C ASP A 4 14.05 8.86 -5.44
N ARG A 5 15.00 8.30 -4.66
CA ARG A 5 16.40 8.75 -4.58
C ARG A 5 17.37 7.85 -5.36
N LEU A 6 16.87 6.80 -5.99
CA LEU A 6 17.64 5.78 -6.73
C LEU A 6 17.06 5.61 -8.15
N PRO A 7 17.20 6.62 -9.03
CA PRO A 7 16.63 6.57 -10.37
C PRO A 7 17.15 5.36 -11.16
N GLY A 8 16.24 4.67 -11.84
CA GLY A 8 16.53 3.45 -12.61
C GLY A 8 16.71 2.19 -11.77
N SER A 9 16.54 2.26 -10.45
CA SER A 9 16.47 1.06 -9.62
C SER A 9 15.13 0.34 -9.78
N ASP A 10 15.16 -0.98 -9.66
CA ASP A 10 13.95 -1.81 -9.66
C ASP A 10 13.16 -1.61 -8.34
N PRO A 11 11.93 -1.08 -8.39
CA PRO A 11 11.11 -0.76 -7.24
C PRO A 11 10.32 -1.95 -6.69
N ARG A 12 10.50 -3.15 -7.25
CA ARG A 12 9.89 -4.38 -6.74
C ARG A 12 10.56 -4.85 -5.45
N LEU A 13 9.76 -5.50 -4.60
CA LEU A 13 10.29 -6.26 -3.46
C LEU A 13 11.04 -7.50 -3.96
N GLY A 14 12.22 -7.72 -3.38
CA GLY A 14 13.10 -8.84 -3.68
C GLY A 14 13.76 -9.39 -2.42
N PRO A 15 14.70 -10.35 -2.55
CA PRO A 15 15.36 -10.97 -1.40
C PRO A 15 16.29 -10.04 -0.62
N GLU A 16 16.70 -8.92 -1.23
CA GLU A 16 17.56 -7.92 -0.60
C GLU A 16 16.74 -6.77 -0.01
N MET A 17 17.06 -6.42 1.24
CA MET A 17 16.43 -5.31 1.92
C MET A 17 16.93 -3.97 1.37
N LYS A 18 16.00 -3.15 0.87
CA LYS A 18 16.27 -1.79 0.36
C LYS A 18 15.64 -0.69 1.22
N SER A 19 14.89 -1.04 2.26
CA SER A 19 14.21 -0.09 3.16
C SER A 19 15.20 0.65 4.07
N THR A 20 14.95 1.93 4.32
CA THR A 20 15.78 2.78 5.20
C THR A 20 15.08 3.23 6.49
N GLY A 21 13.80 2.88 6.65
CA GLY A 21 12.99 3.23 7.81
C GLY A 21 11.74 2.37 7.91
N GLU A 22 11.07 2.45 9.05
CA GLU A 22 9.90 1.65 9.39
C GLU A 22 8.89 2.47 10.22
N VAL A 23 7.62 2.08 10.15
CA VAL A 23 6.53 2.62 10.95
C VAL A 23 5.75 1.47 11.57
N MET A 24 5.14 1.71 12.73
CA MET A 24 4.30 0.71 13.42
C MET A 24 2.88 1.25 13.60
N GLY A 25 1.91 0.55 13.00
CA GLY A 25 0.50 0.72 13.29
C GLY A 25 0.06 -0.22 14.41
N THR A 26 -0.60 0.31 15.45
CA THR A 26 -1.15 -0.49 16.55
C THR A 26 -2.66 -0.30 16.63
N ALA A 27 -3.41 -1.39 16.64
CA ALA A 27 -4.87 -1.38 16.72
C ALA A 27 -5.39 -2.71 17.29
N SER A 28 -6.68 -2.76 17.58
CA SER A 28 -7.39 -3.96 18.04
C SER A 28 -7.53 -5.03 16.94
N THR A 29 -7.51 -4.63 15.66
CA THR A 29 -7.61 -5.52 14.50
C THR A 29 -6.42 -5.38 13.55
N PRO A 30 -6.03 -6.45 12.82
CA PRO A 30 -4.96 -6.40 11.84
C PRO A 30 -5.20 -5.36 10.73
N GLY A 31 -6.40 -5.33 10.13
CA GLY A 31 -6.75 -4.34 9.10
C GLY A 31 -6.58 -2.88 9.54
N LEU A 32 -7.06 -2.49 10.72
CA LEU A 32 -6.87 -1.11 11.21
C LEU A 32 -5.40 -0.82 11.53
N ALA A 33 -4.67 -1.79 12.07
CA ALA A 33 -3.24 -1.65 12.32
C ALA A 33 -2.47 -1.44 11.01
N TYR A 34 -2.80 -2.20 9.97
CA TYR A 34 -2.21 -2.09 8.64
C TYR A 34 -2.57 -0.75 7.97
N TRP A 35 -3.84 -0.33 8.04
CA TRP A 35 -4.29 0.98 7.54
C TRP A 35 -3.49 2.14 8.15
N LYS A 36 -3.30 2.11 9.47
CA LYS A 36 -2.48 3.10 10.19
C LYS A 36 -1.03 3.08 9.74
N ALA A 37 -0.45 1.90 9.53
CA ALA A 37 0.91 1.76 9.05
C ALA A 37 1.06 2.33 7.62
N GLN A 38 0.12 2.02 6.71
CA GLN A 38 0.12 2.56 5.35
C GLN A 38 0.00 4.09 5.34
N ARG A 39 -0.91 4.67 6.14
CA ARG A 39 -1.03 6.13 6.28
C ARG A 39 0.23 6.77 6.84
N ALA A 40 0.83 6.17 7.87
CA ALA A 40 2.07 6.68 8.47
C ALA A 40 3.27 6.58 7.52
N ALA A 41 3.30 5.57 6.63
CA ALA A 41 4.32 5.41 5.61
C ALA A 41 4.13 6.32 4.39
N GLY A 42 3.00 7.04 4.28
CA GLY A 42 2.66 7.84 3.10
C GLY A 42 2.20 7.00 1.90
N ASN A 43 1.81 5.74 2.11
CA ASN A 43 1.45 4.79 1.05
C ASN A 43 -0.06 4.48 1.02
N ALA A 44 -0.88 5.17 1.81
CA ALA A 44 -2.32 4.93 1.82
C ALA A 44 -2.96 5.57 0.58
N PRO A 45 -3.56 4.80 -0.32
CA PRO A 45 -4.26 5.35 -1.47
C PRO A 45 -5.54 6.09 -1.06
N GLU A 46 -5.97 7.04 -1.88
CA GLU A 46 -7.23 7.76 -1.71
C GLU A 46 -8.39 6.92 -2.28
N VAL A 47 -9.34 6.55 -1.43
CA VAL A 47 -10.50 5.75 -1.84
C VAL A 47 -11.41 6.57 -2.77
N GLY A 48 -11.97 5.91 -3.77
CA GLY A 48 -12.76 6.52 -4.84
C GLY A 48 -11.95 7.06 -6.01
N GLY A 49 -10.62 6.90 -5.99
CA GLY A 49 -9.75 7.15 -7.14
C GLY A 49 -9.73 5.99 -8.14
N THR A 50 -9.00 6.19 -9.23
CA THR A 50 -8.78 5.18 -10.26
C THR A 50 -7.63 4.26 -9.87
N ALA A 51 -7.84 2.94 -9.93
CA ALA A 51 -6.80 1.96 -9.65
C ALA A 51 -6.58 0.99 -10.81
N VAL A 52 -5.32 0.57 -10.99
CA VAL A 52 -4.94 -0.52 -11.89
C VAL A 52 -4.46 -1.70 -11.06
N VAL A 53 -5.07 -2.86 -11.26
CA VAL A 53 -4.80 -4.10 -10.50
C VAL A 53 -4.48 -5.24 -11.48
N ASP A 54 -3.20 -5.60 -11.56
CA ASP A 54 -2.70 -6.67 -12.44
C ASP A 54 -2.48 -8.00 -11.70
N LEU A 55 -2.63 -8.02 -10.37
CA LEU A 55 -2.49 -9.21 -9.54
C LEU A 55 -3.85 -9.85 -9.26
N ASP A 56 -3.84 -11.16 -9.04
CA ASP A 56 -5.04 -11.96 -8.73
C ASP A 56 -5.50 -11.71 -7.28
N VAL A 57 -6.08 -10.53 -7.04
CA VAL A 57 -6.58 -10.07 -5.74
C VAL A 57 -7.93 -9.38 -5.93
N ASP A 58 -8.95 -9.91 -5.27
CA ASP A 58 -10.31 -9.37 -5.29
C ASP A 58 -10.51 -8.24 -4.26
N GLY A 59 -11.62 -7.52 -4.37
CA GLY A 59 -12.11 -6.58 -3.35
C GLY A 59 -11.78 -5.11 -3.60
N PHE A 60 -10.78 -4.79 -4.43
CA PHE A 60 -10.46 -3.39 -4.75
C PHE A 60 -11.60 -2.65 -5.45
N ALA A 61 -12.44 -3.35 -6.22
CA ALA A 61 -13.59 -2.75 -6.91
C ALA A 61 -14.67 -2.19 -5.95
N GLU A 62 -14.62 -2.51 -4.65
CA GLU A 62 -15.47 -1.88 -3.64
C GLU A 62 -15.01 -0.46 -3.27
N TYR A 63 -13.71 -0.17 -3.48
CA TYR A 63 -13.05 1.03 -2.99
C TYR A 63 -12.49 1.93 -4.11
N PHE A 64 -12.29 1.40 -5.32
CA PHE A 64 -11.68 2.11 -6.43
C PHE A 64 -12.44 1.87 -7.73
N ASP A 65 -12.35 2.84 -8.63
CA ASP A 65 -12.73 2.65 -10.02
C ASP A 65 -11.60 1.88 -10.72
N LEU A 66 -11.83 0.58 -10.97
CA LEU A 66 -10.84 -0.27 -11.62
C LEU A 66 -10.84 -0.04 -13.13
N GLU A 67 -9.69 0.38 -13.65
CA GLU A 67 -9.50 0.65 -15.06
C GLU A 67 -8.33 -0.16 -15.64
N THR A 68 -8.36 -0.33 -16.95
CA THR A 68 -7.25 -0.95 -17.70
C THR A 68 -6.84 -0.02 -18.82
N PHE A 69 -5.53 0.08 -19.04
CA PHE A 69 -4.96 0.98 -20.04
C PHE A 69 -4.10 0.19 -21.02
N GLU A 70 -4.09 0.61 -22.29
CA GLU A 70 -3.16 0.05 -23.28
C GLU A 70 -1.70 0.35 -22.88
N ASP A 71 -1.46 1.52 -22.29
CA ASP A 71 -0.19 1.92 -21.70
C ASP A 71 -0.44 2.53 -20.31
N THR A 72 -0.36 1.69 -19.28
CA THR A 72 -0.52 2.10 -17.88
C THR A 72 0.51 3.14 -17.46
N SER A 73 1.74 3.09 -17.99
CA SER A 73 2.78 4.06 -17.64
C SER A 73 2.46 5.45 -18.20
N ALA A 74 1.93 5.52 -19.42
CA ALA A 74 1.43 6.78 -19.96
C ALA A 74 0.25 7.32 -19.14
N ALA A 75 -0.70 6.45 -18.77
CA ALA A 75 -1.86 6.84 -17.97
C ALA A 75 -1.47 7.40 -16.59
N ILE A 76 -0.46 6.81 -15.93
CA ILE A 76 0.09 7.33 -14.66
C ILE A 76 0.65 8.74 -14.86
N ARG A 77 1.50 8.97 -15.89
CA ARG A 77 2.09 10.30 -16.17
C ARG A 77 1.06 11.37 -16.52
N GLU A 78 -0.07 10.96 -17.08
CA GLU A 78 -1.19 11.85 -17.40
C GLU A 78 -2.07 12.17 -16.17
N GLY A 79 -1.83 11.52 -15.03
CA GLY A 79 -2.61 11.69 -13.81
C GLY A 79 -3.96 10.96 -13.84
N ASN A 80 -4.08 9.89 -14.64
CA ASN A 80 -5.31 9.12 -14.77
C ASN A 80 -5.38 7.91 -13.81
N VAL A 81 -4.31 7.66 -13.02
CA VAL A 81 -4.19 6.51 -12.12
C VAL A 81 -3.71 6.98 -10.75
N ASP A 82 -4.48 6.68 -9.71
CA ASP A 82 -4.22 7.10 -8.33
C ASP A 82 -3.60 5.99 -7.47
N PHE A 83 -3.71 4.72 -7.91
CA PHE A 83 -3.19 3.57 -7.19
C PHE A 83 -2.85 2.39 -8.12
N VAL A 84 -1.78 1.67 -7.81
CA VAL A 84 -1.31 0.54 -8.64
C VAL A 84 -1.05 -0.71 -7.81
N VAL A 85 -1.52 -1.86 -8.30
CA VAL A 85 -1.13 -3.19 -7.80
C VAL A 85 -0.56 -3.98 -8.97
N SER A 86 0.77 -4.09 -9.06
CA SER A 86 1.42 -4.72 -10.21
C SER A 86 2.79 -5.27 -9.88
N ARG A 87 3.33 -6.11 -10.77
CA ARG A 87 4.74 -6.54 -10.78
C ARG A 87 5.51 -6.08 -12.02
N ASP A 88 4.86 -5.31 -12.89
CA ASP A 88 5.50 -4.74 -14.06
C ASP A 88 6.51 -3.67 -13.65
N GLU A 89 7.75 -3.81 -14.12
CA GLU A 89 8.84 -2.92 -13.69
C GLU A 89 8.67 -1.49 -14.19
N ASP A 90 8.20 -1.32 -15.42
CA ASP A 90 8.05 0.01 -16.04
C ASP A 90 6.89 0.77 -15.41
N VAL A 91 5.78 0.09 -15.13
CA VAL A 91 4.64 0.65 -14.39
C VAL A 91 5.07 1.08 -12.99
N LEU A 92 5.75 0.22 -12.23
CA LEU A 92 6.13 0.54 -10.86
C LEU A 92 7.20 1.63 -10.79
N ARG A 93 8.12 1.69 -11.77
CA ARG A 93 9.08 2.79 -11.86
C ARG A 93 8.38 4.11 -12.14
N THR A 94 7.40 4.09 -13.04
CA THR A 94 6.60 5.28 -13.35
C THR A 94 5.79 5.71 -12.13
N ALA A 95 5.20 4.77 -11.38
CA ALA A 95 4.50 5.08 -10.14
C ALA A 95 5.41 5.74 -9.09
N VAL A 96 6.66 5.28 -8.96
CA VAL A 96 7.67 5.93 -8.11
C VAL A 96 7.99 7.35 -8.60
N GLU A 97 8.20 7.53 -9.90
CA GLU A 97 8.54 8.83 -10.51
C GLU A 97 7.42 9.87 -10.34
N GLU A 98 6.16 9.43 -10.44
CA GLU A 98 4.96 10.28 -10.34
C GLU A 98 4.34 10.28 -8.93
N GLU A 99 5.03 9.71 -7.94
CA GLU A 99 4.59 9.63 -6.53
C GLU A 99 3.21 8.94 -6.33
N VAL A 100 2.86 8.01 -7.23
CA VAL A 100 1.63 7.20 -7.14
C VAL A 100 1.87 6.00 -6.21
N PRO A 101 1.04 5.80 -5.17
CA PRO A 101 1.17 4.67 -4.26
C PRO A 101 0.99 3.35 -5.01
N TYR A 102 1.81 2.35 -4.67
CA TYR A 102 1.74 1.04 -5.29
C TYR A 102 2.00 -0.11 -4.32
N LEU A 103 1.52 -1.30 -4.70
CA LEU A 103 1.84 -2.58 -4.08
C LEU A 103 2.41 -3.54 -5.11
N SER A 104 3.48 -4.25 -4.74
CA SER A 104 4.19 -5.16 -5.66
C SER A 104 4.03 -6.66 -5.36
N THR A 105 3.20 -7.01 -4.38
CA THR A 105 2.90 -8.40 -4.03
C THR A 105 1.42 -8.59 -3.71
N ALA A 106 0.89 -9.79 -3.96
CA ALA A 106 -0.50 -10.12 -3.70
C ALA A 106 -0.82 -10.05 -2.20
N GLU A 107 0.10 -10.50 -1.33
CA GLU A 107 -0.10 -10.54 0.12
C GLU A 107 -0.26 -9.14 0.71
N SER A 108 0.52 -8.17 0.22
CA SER A 108 0.37 -6.77 0.64
C SER A 108 -0.94 -6.18 0.12
N ALA A 109 -1.38 -6.59 -1.07
CA ALA A 109 -2.64 -6.15 -1.67
C ALA A 109 -3.85 -6.71 -0.92
N GLU A 110 -3.85 -7.99 -0.57
CA GLU A 110 -4.87 -8.62 0.29
C GLU A 110 -4.95 -7.93 1.66
N ALA A 111 -3.81 -7.66 2.28
CA ALA A 111 -3.76 -6.93 3.55
C ALA A 111 -4.33 -5.50 3.43
N LEU A 112 -4.08 -4.83 2.30
CA LEU A 112 -4.65 -3.52 2.03
C LEU A 112 -6.17 -3.59 1.84
N VAL A 113 -6.70 -4.61 1.16
CA VAL A 113 -8.16 -4.82 1.02
C VAL A 113 -8.83 -4.94 2.39
N GLU A 114 -8.27 -5.73 3.31
CA GLU A 114 -8.77 -5.79 4.70
C GLU A 114 -8.70 -4.42 5.38
N ALA A 115 -7.62 -3.67 5.16
CA ALA A 115 -7.39 -2.37 5.78
C ALA A 115 -8.32 -1.27 5.26
N LEU A 116 -8.72 -1.30 3.99
CA LEU A 116 -9.61 -0.32 3.36
C LEU A 116 -10.99 -0.27 4.04
N ALA A 117 -11.46 -1.38 4.60
CA ALA A 117 -12.68 -1.42 5.41
C ALA A 117 -12.63 -0.48 6.65
N TYR A 118 -11.44 -0.02 7.04
CA TYR A 118 -11.21 0.85 8.19
C TYR A 118 -10.83 2.29 7.80
N GLN A 119 -11.01 2.69 6.54
CA GLN A 119 -10.53 3.99 6.06
C GLN A 119 -11.04 5.21 6.87
N ASP A 120 -12.28 5.12 7.35
CA ASP A 120 -13.02 6.13 8.12
C ASP A 120 -13.22 5.72 9.59
N ALA A 121 -12.60 4.62 10.03
CA ALA A 121 -12.72 4.16 11.40
C ALA A 121 -11.96 5.09 12.37
N ASP A 122 -12.34 5.05 13.65
CA ASP A 122 -11.56 5.69 14.71
C ASP A 122 -10.15 5.08 14.73
N LEU A 123 -9.12 5.94 14.77
CA LEU A 123 -7.72 5.52 14.68
C LEU A 123 -7.22 4.81 15.95
N GLU A 124 -8.04 4.64 16.98
CA GLU A 124 -7.68 4.01 18.25
C GLU A 124 -6.36 4.58 18.80
N VAL A 125 -6.30 5.90 18.94
CA VAL A 125 -5.09 6.58 19.42
C VAL A 125 -4.97 6.38 20.93
N ALA A 126 -3.86 5.79 21.35
CA ALA A 126 -3.54 5.59 22.77
C ALA A 126 -2.02 5.60 22.96
N PRO A 127 -1.50 6.14 24.09
CA PRO A 127 -0.11 5.99 24.48
C PRO A 127 0.30 4.52 24.56
N VAL A 128 1.56 4.21 24.24
CA VAL A 128 2.09 2.84 24.34
C VAL A 128 1.92 2.27 25.75
N SER A 129 2.03 3.11 26.79
CA SER A 129 1.85 2.72 28.19
C SER A 129 0.43 2.30 28.54
N GLU A 130 -0.57 2.68 27.74
CA GLU A 130 -1.98 2.36 27.97
C GLU A 130 -2.46 1.20 27.07
N ARG A 131 -1.60 0.72 26.16
CA ARG A 131 -1.92 -0.41 25.29
C ARG A 131 -2.00 -1.71 26.09
N PRO A 132 -2.97 -2.60 25.81
CA PRO A 132 -3.04 -3.90 26.45
C PRO A 132 -1.76 -4.71 26.21
N ILE A 133 -1.18 -5.22 27.30
CA ILE A 133 -0.06 -6.16 27.25
C ILE A 133 -0.65 -7.57 27.31
N ARG A 134 -0.43 -8.37 26.27
CA ARG A 134 -0.78 -9.79 26.26
C ARG A 134 0.44 -10.61 26.65
N ASP A 135 0.28 -11.48 27.64
CA ASP A 135 1.24 -12.52 27.99
C ASP A 135 0.66 -13.86 27.51
N GLU A 136 1.22 -14.39 26.42
CA GLU A 136 0.81 -15.65 25.82
C GLU A 136 2.03 -16.57 25.70
N ARG A 137 1.84 -17.86 26.03
CA ARG A 137 2.85 -18.88 25.75
C ARG A 137 2.77 -19.24 24.28
N TRP A 138 3.76 -18.80 23.52
CA TRP A 138 4.00 -19.32 22.17
C TRP A 138 4.50 -20.76 22.28
N GLY A 139 3.66 -21.72 21.88
CA GLY A 139 3.95 -23.16 21.95
C GLY A 139 2.96 -23.99 21.16
#